data_AF-A0AAD7T956-F1
#
_entry.id   AF-A0AAD7T956-F1
#
_cell.length_a   1.000
_cell.length_b   1.000
_cell.length_c   1.000
_cell.angle_alpha   90.00
_cell.angle_beta   90.00
_cell.angle_gamma   90.00
#
_symmetry.space_group_name_H-M   'P 1'
#
loop_
_entity.id
_entity.type
_entity.pdbx_description
1 polymer ?
#
loop_
_entity_poly.entity_id
_entity_poly.type
_entity_poly.pdbx_seq_one_letter_code
_entity_poly.pdbx_strand_id
1 'polypeptide(L)'
;MAAETTEIPTKRQRMEHEECTIHCTDDTSGLVLLRDLDSWKTLVRAAEIRSHAGLMDLARTTPEGEWPWVWYHRKCRSIFTMKKLLDTQVPKFSQTSTHYSKHIEGS
;
A
#
# COMPACT_ATOMS: atom_id res chain seq x y z
N MET A 1 -44.24 -14.53 -36.57
CA MET A 1 -43.69 -13.17 -36.68
C MET A 1 -42.39 -13.17 -35.92
N ALA A 2 -41.28 -13.03 -36.63
CA ALA A 2 -39.93 -13.01 -36.07
C ALA A 2 -39.57 -11.58 -35.65
N ALA A 3 -38.93 -11.44 -34.50
CA ALA A 3 -38.03 -10.33 -34.18
C ALA A 3 -37.05 -10.83 -33.12
N GLU A 4 -36.09 -11.62 -33.61
CA GLU A 4 -34.80 -11.83 -32.98
C GLU A 4 -34.14 -10.45 -32.78
N THR A 5 -33.84 -10.07 -31.54
CA THR A 5 -32.94 -8.95 -31.28
C THR A 5 -31.60 -9.53 -30.86
N THR A 6 -30.72 -9.56 -31.84
CA THR A 6 -29.28 -9.80 -31.72
C THR A 6 -28.64 -8.62 -31.01
N GLU A 7 -28.18 -8.82 -29.77
CA GLU A 7 -27.24 -7.89 -29.12
C GLU A 7 -25.85 -8.52 -29.12
N ILE A 8 -25.16 -8.32 -30.25
CA ILE A 8 -23.78 -8.73 -30.49
C ILE A 8 -22.85 -7.88 -29.59
N PRO A 9 -21.84 -8.48 -28.93
CA PRO A 9 -21.07 -7.86 -27.85
C PRO A 9 -20.21 -6.73 -28.38
N THR A 10 -20.58 -5.50 -28.02
CA THR A 10 -19.91 -4.31 -28.52
C THR A 10 -18.92 -3.81 -27.49
N LYS A 11 -17.66 -3.74 -27.93
CA LYS A 11 -16.47 -3.19 -27.26
C LYS A 11 -15.98 -4.02 -26.08
N ARG A 12 -14.87 -4.74 -26.35
CA ARG A 12 -13.72 -4.93 -25.45
C ARG A 12 -13.88 -4.08 -24.20
N GLN A 13 -14.39 -4.68 -23.13
CA GLN A 13 -14.37 -4.07 -21.81
C GLN A 13 -12.92 -3.64 -21.59
N ARG A 14 -12.71 -2.33 -21.67
CA ARG A 14 -11.57 -1.64 -21.09
C ARG A 14 -11.34 -2.32 -19.75
N MET A 15 -10.14 -2.80 -19.46
CA MET A 15 -9.78 -3.44 -18.19
C MET A 15 -10.24 -2.52 -17.05
N GLU A 16 -11.46 -2.71 -16.55
CA GLU A 16 -12.20 -1.63 -15.88
C GLU A 16 -12.01 -1.64 -14.37
N HIS A 17 -11.26 -2.59 -13.83
CA HIS A 17 -10.94 -2.62 -12.41
C HIS A 17 -9.49 -3.08 -12.19
N GLU A 18 -8.53 -2.25 -12.61
CA GLU A 18 -7.29 -2.18 -11.85
C GLU A 18 -7.69 -1.56 -10.50
N GLU A 19 -8.11 -2.38 -9.54
CA GLU A 19 -8.51 -1.90 -8.21
C GLU A 19 -7.31 -1.92 -7.28
N CYS A 20 -7.23 -0.92 -6.39
CA CYS A 20 -6.20 -0.89 -5.37
C CYS A 20 -6.45 -2.02 -4.36
N THR A 21 -5.63 -3.08 -4.39
CA THR A 21 -5.79 -4.27 -3.53
C THR A 21 -5.76 -3.95 -2.03
N ILE A 22 -5.08 -2.86 -1.65
CA ILE A 22 -4.95 -2.38 -0.27
C ILE A 22 -5.54 -0.98 -0.10
N HIS A 23 -6.72 -0.75 -0.68
CA HIS A 23 -7.37 0.56 -0.64
C HIS A 23 -7.55 1.05 0.81
N CYS A 24 -6.93 2.18 1.14
CA CYS A 24 -6.95 2.77 2.49
C CYS A 24 -7.51 4.19 2.52
N THR A 25 -7.66 4.83 1.36
CA THR A 25 -8.06 6.23 1.20
C THR A 25 -8.68 6.42 -0.18
N ASP A 26 -9.60 7.37 -0.35
CA ASP A 26 -10.13 7.87 -1.64
C ASP A 26 -9.08 8.58 -2.52
N ASP A 27 -7.90 8.01 -2.62
CA ASP A 27 -6.83 8.46 -3.48
C ASP A 27 -7.16 8.04 -4.91
N THR A 28 -7.25 9.01 -5.80
CA THR A 28 -7.50 8.81 -7.23
C THR A 28 -6.20 8.87 -8.04
N SER A 29 -5.03 8.73 -7.39
CA SER A 29 -3.76 8.76 -8.09
C SER A 29 -3.55 7.50 -8.93
N GLY A 30 -2.56 7.52 -9.82
CA GLY A 30 -2.26 6.35 -10.64
C GLY A 30 -1.87 5.14 -9.80
N LEU A 31 -2.41 3.98 -10.15
CA LEU A 31 -2.01 2.70 -9.58
C LEU A 31 -0.60 2.34 -10.01
N VAL A 32 0.08 1.61 -9.13
CA VAL A 32 1.42 1.12 -9.36
C VAL A 32 1.42 -0.39 -9.16
N LEU A 33 2.02 -1.10 -10.10
CA LEU A 33 2.24 -2.53 -10.03
C LEU A 33 3.35 -2.86 -9.02
N LEU A 34 3.16 -3.94 -8.27
CA LEU A 34 4.20 -4.55 -7.45
C LEU A 34 5.37 -5.03 -8.32
N ARG A 35 6.58 -4.53 -8.05
CA ARG A 35 7.73 -4.68 -8.97
C ARG A 35 8.71 -5.78 -8.59
N ASP A 36 8.70 -6.23 -7.34
CA ASP A 36 9.77 -7.06 -6.80
C ASP A 36 9.32 -7.88 -5.59
N LEU A 37 10.04 -8.98 -5.38
CA LEU A 37 9.81 -9.93 -4.30
C LEU A 37 10.00 -9.32 -2.90
N ASP A 38 10.92 -8.37 -2.73
CA ASP A 38 11.14 -7.71 -1.42
C ASP A 38 9.92 -6.85 -1.02
N SER A 39 9.40 -6.09 -1.98
CA SER A 39 8.16 -5.34 -1.83
C SER A 39 6.98 -6.26 -1.55
N TRP A 40 6.92 -7.45 -2.16
CA TRP A 40 5.92 -8.47 -1.87
C TRP A 40 6.00 -8.97 -0.43
N LYS A 41 7.18 -9.42 0.00
CA LYS A 41 7.43 -9.89 1.38
C LYS A 41 7.06 -8.82 2.41
N THR A 42 7.33 -7.56 2.10
CA THR A 42 6.94 -6.43 2.95
C THR A 42 5.42 -6.26 3.03
N LEU A 43 4.70 -6.41 1.92
CA LEU A 43 3.23 -6.37 1.89
C LEU A 43 2.61 -7.55 2.65
N VAL A 44 3.13 -8.76 2.50
CA VAL A 44 2.63 -9.95 3.20
C VAL A 44 2.80 -9.79 4.71
N ARG A 45 3.98 -9.36 5.19
CA ARG A 45 4.19 -9.07 6.62
C ARG A 45 3.23 -8.00 7.15
N ALA A 46 3.01 -6.95 6.37
CA ALA A 46 2.06 -5.90 6.74
C ALA A 46 0.61 -6.40 6.77
N ALA A 47 0.27 -7.34 5.87
CA ALA A 47 -1.03 -8.00 5.82
C ALA A 47 -1.25 -8.93 7.02
N GLU A 48 -0.24 -9.68 7.46
CA GLU A 48 -0.31 -10.49 8.68
C GLU A 48 -0.60 -9.63 9.91
N ILE A 49 0.16 -8.53 10.09
CA ILE A 49 -0.03 -7.60 11.22
C ILE A 49 -1.44 -7.00 11.22
N ARG A 50 -1.99 -6.71 10.03
CA ARG A 50 -3.32 -6.10 9.88
C ARG A 50 -4.45 -7.11 9.70
N SER A 51 -4.16 -8.42 9.73
CA SER A 51 -5.11 -9.48 9.42
C SER A 51 -5.86 -9.25 8.08
N HIS A 52 -5.15 -8.77 7.06
CA HIS A 52 -5.74 -8.44 5.77
C HIS A 52 -5.95 -9.71 4.93
N ALA A 53 -7.17 -10.26 4.97
CA ALA A 53 -7.53 -11.53 4.36
C ALA A 53 -7.16 -11.65 2.87
N GLY A 54 -7.43 -10.63 2.03
CA GLY A 54 -7.18 -10.72 0.59
C GLY A 54 -5.69 -10.94 0.23
N LEU A 55 -4.80 -10.16 0.84
CA LEU A 55 -3.36 -10.35 0.70
C LEU A 55 -2.84 -11.65 1.31
N MET A 56 -3.40 -12.11 2.44
CA MET A 56 -3.01 -13.39 3.01
C MET A 56 -3.45 -14.57 2.14
N ASP A 57 -4.60 -14.47 1.47
CA ASP A 57 -5.04 -15.47 0.51
C ASP A 57 -4.13 -15.51 -0.72
N LEU A 58 -3.83 -14.34 -1.28
CA LEU A 58 -2.83 -14.20 -2.35
C LEU A 58 -1.47 -14.79 -1.95
N ALA A 59 -1.02 -14.57 -0.71
CA ALA A 59 0.22 -15.15 -0.20
C ALA A 59 0.21 -16.67 -0.13
N ARG A 60 -0.94 -17.29 0.17
CA ARG A 60 -1.08 -18.75 0.16
C ARG A 60 -1.11 -19.33 -1.25
N THR A 61 -1.68 -18.61 -2.20
CA THR A 61 -1.79 -19.08 -3.59
C THR A 61 -0.57 -18.75 -4.45
N THR A 62 0.26 -17.79 -4.03
CA THR A 62 1.48 -17.41 -4.74
C THR A 62 2.59 -18.44 -4.48
N PRO A 63 3.25 -18.98 -5.51
CA PRO A 63 4.39 -19.88 -5.35
C PRO A 63 5.55 -19.24 -4.56
N GLU A 64 6.31 -20.06 -3.85
CA GLU A 64 7.51 -19.58 -3.14
C GLU A 64 8.53 -19.01 -4.13
N GLY A 65 9.00 -17.79 -3.87
CA GLY A 65 9.95 -17.08 -4.74
C GLY A 65 9.30 -16.21 -5.81
N GLU A 66 7.98 -16.26 -5.99
CA GLU A 66 7.23 -15.42 -6.91
C GLU A 66 6.44 -14.32 -6.18
N TRP A 67 5.90 -13.36 -6.93
CA TRP A 67 4.95 -12.37 -6.42
C TRP A 67 3.79 -12.15 -7.41
N PRO A 68 2.56 -11.95 -6.92
CA PRO A 68 1.42 -11.76 -7.79
C PRO A 68 1.39 -10.34 -8.37
N TRP A 69 0.61 -10.15 -9.43
CA TRP A 69 0.32 -8.82 -9.99
C TRP A 69 -0.66 -8.06 -9.10
N VAL A 70 -0.10 -7.36 -8.12
CA VAL A 70 -0.85 -6.52 -7.16
C VAL A 70 -0.72 -5.06 -7.58
N TRP A 71 -1.87 -4.39 -7.73
CA TRP A 71 -1.95 -2.97 -8.01
C TRP A 71 -2.32 -2.20 -6.76
N TYR A 72 -1.64 -1.08 -6.52
CA TYR A 72 -1.94 -0.22 -5.37
C TYR A 72 -1.60 1.24 -5.63
N HIS A 73 -2.28 2.14 -4.92
CA HIS A 73 -1.85 3.53 -4.84
C HIS A 73 -0.59 3.63 -3.97
N ARG A 74 0.37 4.48 -4.34
CA ARG A 74 1.60 4.68 -3.55
C ARG A 74 1.30 5.11 -2.12
N LYS A 75 0.27 5.95 -1.94
CA LYS A 75 -0.19 6.42 -0.63
C LYS A 75 -0.78 5.28 0.19
N CYS A 76 -1.64 4.47 -0.41
CA CYS A 76 -2.21 3.26 0.21
C CYS A 76 -1.10 2.32 0.66
N ARG A 77 -0.09 2.03 -0.18
CA ARG A 77 1.07 1.23 0.23
C ARG A 77 1.81 1.85 1.42
N SER A 78 2.09 3.15 1.41
CA SER A 78 2.83 3.81 2.50
C SER A 78 2.11 3.70 3.85
N ILE A 79 0.78 3.87 3.84
CA ILE A 79 -0.08 3.73 5.02
C ILE A 79 -0.17 2.25 5.44
N PHE A 80 -0.40 1.38 4.46
CA PHE A 80 -0.55 -0.05 4.65
C PHE A 80 0.73 -0.75 5.08
N THR A 81 1.92 -0.27 4.74
CA THR A 81 3.17 -0.81 5.30
C THR A 81 3.64 -0.03 6.51
N MET A 82 2.95 1.06 6.88
CA MET A 82 3.33 1.94 7.97
C MET A 82 4.80 2.36 7.88
N LYS A 83 5.29 2.67 6.67
CA LYS A 83 6.72 2.99 6.42
C LYS A 83 7.27 4.01 7.44
N LYS A 84 6.46 4.99 7.85
CA LYS A 84 6.83 6.01 8.85
C LYS A 84 6.91 5.50 10.29
N LEU A 85 6.15 4.48 10.69
CA LEU A 85 6.23 3.95 12.06
C LEU A 85 7.42 3.01 12.26
N LEU A 86 7.89 2.37 11.19
CA LEU A 86 9.20 1.69 11.20
C LEU A 86 10.37 2.69 11.23
N ASP A 87 10.25 3.83 10.53
CA ASP A 87 11.24 4.92 10.58
C ASP A 87 11.31 5.62 11.96
N THR A 88 10.22 5.56 12.73
CA THR A 88 10.14 6.13 14.09
C THR A 88 10.72 5.17 15.16
N GLN A 89 11.03 3.92 14.81
CA GLN A 89 11.73 2.97 15.67
C GLN A 89 13.22 2.80 15.36
N VAL A 90 13.82 3.68 14.55
CA VAL A 90 15.24 3.97 14.76
C VAL A 90 15.31 4.73 16.08
N PRO A 91 15.85 4.15 17.18
CA PRO A 91 16.04 4.92 18.39
C PRO A 91 16.84 6.15 18.01
N LYS A 92 16.24 7.33 18.19
CA LYS A 92 16.94 8.61 18.14
C LYS A 92 17.94 8.59 19.29
N PHE A 93 19.09 7.96 19.06
CA PHE A 93 20.22 8.11 19.95
C PHE A 93 20.61 9.59 19.89
N SER A 94 20.55 10.21 21.05
CA SER A 94 21.21 11.47 21.40
C SER A 94 20.93 12.68 20.51
N GLN A 95 19.94 13.49 20.86
CA GLN A 95 20.09 14.95 20.92
C GLN A 95 19.25 15.50 22.08
N THR A 96 19.72 15.30 23.32
CA THR A 96 19.38 16.26 24.38
C THR A 96 20.21 17.50 24.12
N SER A 97 19.64 18.40 23.33
CA SER A 97 20.14 19.76 23.13
C SER A 97 20.16 20.45 24.50
N THR A 98 21.37 20.77 24.98
CA THR A 98 21.59 21.63 26.14
C THR A 98 21.03 23.01 25.81
N HIS A 99 19.79 23.29 26.22
CA HIS A 99 19.20 24.62 26.12
C HIS A 99 19.86 25.53 27.15
N TYR A 100 20.90 26.22 26.70
CA TYR A 100 21.47 27.37 27.38
C TYR A 100 20.45 28.51 27.40
N SER A 101 19.80 28.72 28.55
CA SER A 101 19.04 29.94 28.83
C SER A 101 19.96 30.95 29.52
N LYS A 102 20.44 31.92 28.74
CA LYS A 102 21.02 33.18 29.23
C LYS A 102 19.95 34.26 29.09
N HIS A 103 19.53 34.90 30.19
CA HIS A 103 18.96 36.27 30.32
C HIS A 103 18.81 36.50 31.85
N ILE A 104 19.61 37.29 32.58
CA ILE A 104 19.92 38.74 32.61
C ILE A 104 18.84 39.59 33.34
N GLU A 105 19.32 40.32 34.37
CA GLU A 105 18.73 41.39 35.23
C GLU A 105 17.83 40.93 36.41
N GLY A 106 17.93 41.42 37.65
CA GLY A 106 18.67 42.52 38.25
C GLY A 106 17.83 43.07 39.43
N SER A 107 18.36 43.05 40.66
CA SER A 107 18.05 43.95 41.81
C SER A 107 18.78 43.46 43.06
#